data_AF-U2P2Z2-F1
#
_entry.id   AF-U2P2Z2-F1
#
_cell.length_a   1.000
_cell.length_b   1.000
_cell.length_c   1.000
_cell.angle_alpha   90.00
_cell.angle_beta   90.00
_cell.angle_gamma   90.00
#
_symmetry.space_group_name_H-M   'P 1'
#
loop_
_entity.id
_entity.type
_entity.pdbx_description
1 polymer ?
#
loop_
_entity_poly.entity_id
_entity_poly.type
_entity_poly.pdbx_seq_one_letter_code
_entity_poly.pdbx_strand_id
1 'polypeptide(L)'
;MSGDVPAVFGRAWNAEIGKRYDRLPERLQAVVPEAVRALSCNSSGLSVRFVTDARNIYIRYGLAEVRDLHNMSDINTSGVDLYARTVDNRYHWIGNRMNYSFGKTTKDTLASVYKGLNVKGNMEYELYLPNYNIVKWLEVGVDDGCDVRFKSPAETVEKPIVVYGSSIIQGASPSRPGLAITNIAARALHKPFVNLGFSGSCYMEPELFKALAEIDAEAYVVDPIPNSWSLDAATVESRALEGVRLLRRKTAAPILLVENHELSDSVMHAGAYRPYERGNKALREAYRKLKQEGVANLYLLTHDQLDLTEDGMIEGVHPNDIGSMIYAQAYTKALRAIVGPKIIAHRGYWDVAGSAQNSIASLVKADSIHTYGSEFDIHVTADGKLVVNHDDTIDELVIEDSKWKDIVDRKLVNGERRPLLHEYLAAGKSCTTRLVLEIKRHKSEKRENVCVDEALKAVKASGIADRVDYISFSKNVCRRLAGKLKGANIAYLNGDATPDEVKSWGCNGIDYHYKVLKQHPEWIRRCHELGMTVNVWTVNKPDDIKHFIEAGVDFITTNNPVNGLRQVGKVEDPR
;
A
#
# COMPACT_ATOMS: atom_id res chain seq x y z
N MET A 1 -6.20 -26.71 -8.79
CA MET A 1 -6.88 -25.88 -7.77
C MET A 1 -8.27 -26.49 -7.50
N SER A 2 -8.42 -27.29 -6.45
CA SER A 2 -9.62 -28.14 -6.23
C SER A 2 -10.70 -27.54 -5.33
N GLY A 3 -10.47 -26.36 -4.71
CA GLY A 3 -11.46 -25.66 -3.89
C GLY A 3 -12.52 -24.90 -4.69
N ASP A 4 -13.60 -24.49 -4.03
CA ASP A 4 -14.72 -23.76 -4.65
C ASP A 4 -14.39 -22.29 -4.97
N VAL A 5 -13.45 -21.70 -4.24
CA VAL A 5 -12.83 -20.40 -4.57
C VAL A 5 -11.39 -20.69 -5.03
N PRO A 6 -11.05 -20.45 -6.32
CA PRO A 6 -9.72 -20.69 -6.83
C PRO A 6 -8.74 -19.67 -6.25
N ALA A 7 -7.46 -20.04 -6.21
CA ALA A 7 -6.33 -19.24 -5.72
C ALA A 7 -5.98 -18.09 -6.69
N VAL A 8 -6.96 -17.24 -7.01
CA VAL A 8 -6.85 -16.16 -8.00
C VAL A 8 -6.84 -14.82 -7.29
N PHE A 9 -5.70 -14.13 -7.36
CA PHE A 9 -5.52 -12.77 -6.86
C PHE A 9 -5.85 -11.77 -7.98
N GLY A 10 -5.99 -10.49 -7.62
CA GLY A 10 -6.21 -9.42 -8.59
C GLY A 10 -7.68 -9.08 -8.89
N ARG A 11 -8.64 -9.66 -8.14
CA ARG A 11 -10.09 -9.43 -8.32
C ARG A 11 -10.83 -9.28 -6.98
N ALA A 12 -11.97 -8.60 -7.00
CA ALA A 12 -12.72 -8.24 -5.80
C ALA A 12 -13.79 -9.27 -5.37
N TRP A 13 -14.64 -9.72 -6.28
CA TRP A 13 -15.81 -10.58 -5.95
C TRP A 13 -15.49 -12.08 -5.99
N ASN A 14 -14.47 -12.51 -5.24
CA ASN A 14 -13.94 -13.88 -5.32
C ASN A 14 -14.99 -14.98 -5.10
N ALA A 15 -15.86 -14.82 -4.10
CA ALA A 15 -16.89 -15.80 -3.79
C ALA A 15 -17.99 -15.86 -4.88
N GLU A 16 -18.43 -14.71 -5.41
CA GLU A 16 -19.47 -14.65 -6.46
C GLU A 16 -18.95 -15.17 -7.82
N ILE A 17 -17.69 -14.91 -8.16
CA ILE A 17 -17.09 -15.34 -9.43
C ILE A 17 -16.77 -16.84 -9.42
N GLY A 18 -16.41 -17.39 -8.25
CA GLY A 18 -16.05 -18.80 -8.09
C GLY A 18 -14.88 -19.20 -8.99
N LYS A 19 -14.99 -20.35 -9.66
CA LYS A 19 -13.94 -21.01 -10.44
C LYS A 19 -13.56 -20.32 -11.77
N ARG A 20 -14.34 -19.33 -12.21
CA ARG A 20 -14.04 -18.56 -13.44
C ARG A 20 -12.83 -17.66 -13.22
N TYR A 21 -12.23 -17.16 -14.30
CA TYR A 21 -11.11 -16.20 -14.27
C TYR A 21 -11.55 -14.79 -14.67
N ASP A 22 -12.79 -14.45 -14.32
CA ASP A 22 -13.40 -13.18 -14.65
C ASP A 22 -13.00 -12.10 -13.63
N ARG A 23 -13.20 -10.85 -14.02
CA ARG A 23 -12.97 -9.65 -13.22
C ARG A 23 -14.26 -9.07 -12.62
N LEU A 24 -15.42 -9.38 -13.21
CA LEU A 24 -16.74 -9.03 -12.69
C LEU A 24 -17.60 -10.29 -12.43
N PRO A 25 -18.42 -10.32 -11.37
CA PRO A 25 -19.41 -11.37 -11.17
C PRO A 25 -20.58 -11.26 -12.16
N GLU A 26 -21.30 -12.35 -12.34
CA GLU A 26 -22.39 -12.47 -13.33
C GLU A 26 -23.50 -11.41 -13.15
N ARG A 27 -23.84 -11.09 -11.89
CA ARG A 27 -24.80 -10.02 -11.56
C ARG A 27 -24.37 -8.67 -12.14
N LEU A 28 -23.08 -8.34 -12.06
CA LEU A 28 -22.56 -7.08 -12.60
C LEU A 28 -22.42 -7.15 -14.12
N GLN A 29 -21.99 -8.28 -14.66
CA GLN A 29 -21.97 -8.53 -16.11
C GLN A 29 -23.34 -8.31 -16.77
N ALA A 30 -24.44 -8.56 -16.07
CA ALA A 30 -25.80 -8.38 -16.58
C ALA A 30 -26.27 -6.92 -16.69
N VAL A 31 -25.61 -5.98 -16.02
CA VAL A 31 -26.04 -4.56 -15.94
C VAL A 31 -25.06 -3.56 -16.54
N VAL A 32 -23.85 -4.01 -16.89
CA VAL A 32 -22.84 -3.17 -17.56
C VAL A 32 -22.99 -3.23 -19.09
N PRO A 33 -22.43 -2.26 -19.84
CA PRO A 33 -22.44 -2.31 -21.31
C PRO A 33 -21.83 -3.60 -21.87
N GLU A 34 -22.30 -4.04 -23.04
CA GLU A 34 -21.89 -5.29 -23.68
C GLU A 34 -20.36 -5.43 -23.82
N ALA A 35 -19.69 -4.34 -24.21
CA ALA A 35 -18.24 -4.33 -24.36
C ALA A 35 -17.54 -4.55 -23.01
N VAL A 36 -17.99 -3.89 -21.94
CA VAL A 36 -17.47 -4.10 -20.58
C VAL A 36 -17.72 -5.54 -20.14
N ARG A 37 -18.92 -6.08 -20.38
CA ARG A 37 -19.27 -7.47 -20.07
C ARG A 37 -18.27 -8.44 -20.72
N ALA A 38 -18.07 -8.34 -22.03
CA ALA A 38 -17.16 -9.20 -22.77
C ALA A 38 -15.71 -9.08 -22.28
N LEU A 39 -15.24 -7.85 -22.05
CA LEU A 39 -13.88 -7.57 -21.59
C LEU A 39 -13.66 -8.00 -20.12
N SER A 40 -14.71 -8.05 -19.30
CA SER A 40 -14.61 -8.50 -17.92
C SER A 40 -14.26 -9.99 -17.77
N CYS A 41 -14.48 -10.78 -18.83
CA CYS A 41 -14.08 -12.19 -18.88
C CYS A 41 -12.57 -12.37 -19.15
N ASN A 42 -11.85 -11.32 -19.56
CA ASN A 42 -10.40 -11.37 -19.74
C ASN A 42 -9.68 -11.32 -18.39
N SER A 43 -8.58 -12.06 -18.25
CA SER A 43 -7.86 -12.25 -16.98
C SER A 43 -6.82 -11.16 -16.65
N SER A 44 -6.98 -9.95 -17.18
CA SER A 44 -6.03 -8.85 -16.95
C SER A 44 -5.82 -8.53 -15.48
N GLY A 45 -4.56 -8.42 -15.08
CA GLY A 45 -4.16 -8.16 -13.69
C GLY A 45 -4.43 -9.32 -12.72
N LEU A 46 -5.00 -10.44 -13.18
CA LEU A 46 -5.19 -11.62 -12.34
C LEU A 46 -3.88 -12.40 -12.23
N SER A 47 -3.69 -13.04 -11.08
CA SER A 47 -2.55 -13.92 -10.85
C SER A 47 -2.91 -15.13 -10.00
N VAL A 48 -2.08 -16.17 -10.09
CA VAL A 48 -2.14 -17.34 -9.20
C VAL A 48 -0.85 -17.37 -8.37
N ARG A 49 -0.99 -17.49 -7.05
CA ARG A 49 0.15 -17.58 -6.13
C ARG A 49 0.26 -18.96 -5.51
N PHE A 50 1.47 -19.47 -5.45
CA PHE A 50 1.75 -20.79 -4.87
C PHE A 50 3.16 -20.84 -4.28
N VAL A 51 3.37 -21.78 -3.36
CA VAL A 51 4.63 -22.04 -2.69
C VAL A 51 5.08 -23.45 -3.04
N THR A 52 6.34 -23.61 -3.40
CA THR A 52 6.95 -24.91 -3.69
C THR A 52 8.47 -24.85 -3.48
N ASP A 53 9.07 -26.01 -3.25
CA ASP A 53 10.52 -26.23 -3.23
C ASP A 53 11.07 -26.78 -4.56
N ALA A 54 10.19 -27.00 -5.55
CA ALA A 54 10.53 -27.62 -6.82
C ALA A 54 11.45 -26.76 -7.69
N ARG A 55 12.34 -27.43 -8.42
CA ARG A 55 13.29 -26.77 -9.34
C ARG A 55 12.71 -26.63 -10.74
N ASN A 56 11.70 -27.41 -11.08
CA ASN A 56 10.96 -27.26 -12.32
C ASN A 56 9.47 -27.00 -12.06
N ILE A 57 8.92 -26.03 -12.78
CA ILE A 57 7.53 -25.63 -12.71
C ILE A 57 6.93 -25.76 -14.11
N TYR A 58 5.80 -26.44 -14.20
CA TYR A 58 5.07 -26.71 -15.44
C TYR A 58 3.71 -26.03 -15.37
N ILE A 59 3.43 -25.14 -16.33
CA ILE A 59 2.14 -24.45 -16.42
C ILE A 59 1.41 -24.98 -17.64
N ARG A 60 0.15 -25.39 -17.47
CA ARG A 60 -0.76 -25.75 -18.56
C ARG A 60 -2.09 -25.05 -18.39
N TYR A 61 -2.65 -24.55 -19.49
CA TYR A 61 -3.91 -23.81 -19.44
C TYR A 61 -4.60 -23.82 -20.80
N GLY A 62 -5.92 -23.57 -20.78
CA GLY A 62 -6.75 -23.47 -21.97
C GLY A 62 -7.36 -22.07 -22.08
N LEU A 63 -7.44 -21.55 -23.31
CA LEU A 63 -8.00 -20.23 -23.62
C LEU A 63 -9.30 -20.35 -24.42
N ALA A 64 -10.22 -19.40 -24.25
CA ALA A 64 -11.48 -19.41 -24.99
C ALA A 64 -11.29 -19.01 -26.46
N GLU A 65 -10.28 -18.19 -26.75
CA GLU A 65 -10.11 -17.55 -28.07
C GLU A 65 -8.67 -17.69 -28.57
N VAL A 66 -8.50 -17.76 -29.89
CA VAL A 66 -7.24 -17.46 -30.55
C VAL A 66 -7.34 -15.99 -30.96
N ARG A 67 -6.43 -15.15 -30.46
CA ARG A 67 -6.43 -13.72 -30.73
C ARG A 67 -5.18 -13.36 -31.51
N ASP A 68 -5.36 -12.49 -32.49
CA ASP A 68 -4.32 -11.85 -33.27
C ASP A 68 -4.60 -10.35 -33.22
N LEU A 69 -3.84 -9.63 -32.40
CA LEU A 69 -3.96 -8.20 -32.20
C LEU A 69 -2.64 -7.56 -32.66
N HIS A 70 -2.67 -6.82 -33.77
CA HIS A 70 -1.45 -6.34 -34.43
C HIS A 70 -0.57 -5.43 -33.59
N ASN A 71 -1.15 -4.73 -32.61
CA ASN A 71 -0.43 -3.86 -31.70
C ASN A 71 -0.02 -4.55 -30.39
N MET A 72 -0.15 -5.87 -30.26
CA MET A 72 0.12 -6.63 -29.03
C MET A 72 0.92 -7.89 -29.32
N SER A 73 1.77 -8.30 -28.38
CA SER A 73 2.43 -9.60 -28.47
C SER A 73 1.46 -10.75 -28.12
N ASP A 74 1.71 -11.94 -28.65
CA ASP A 74 1.00 -13.16 -28.26
C ASP A 74 1.19 -13.48 -26.77
N ILE A 75 2.35 -13.13 -26.21
CA ILE A 75 2.65 -13.35 -24.78
C ILE A 75 1.79 -12.44 -23.92
N ASN A 76 1.61 -11.18 -24.27
CA ASN A 76 0.74 -10.26 -23.54
C ASN A 76 -0.75 -10.68 -23.65
N THR A 77 -1.14 -11.05 -24.87
CA THR A 77 -2.52 -11.40 -25.18
C THR A 77 -2.95 -12.72 -24.54
N SER A 78 -2.11 -13.75 -24.64
CA SER A 78 -2.44 -15.15 -24.38
C SER A 78 -1.41 -15.90 -23.53
N GLY A 79 -0.25 -15.30 -23.24
CA GLY A 79 0.82 -15.89 -22.43
C GLY A 79 0.62 -15.73 -20.93
N VAL A 80 1.51 -16.35 -20.17
CA VAL A 80 1.62 -16.21 -18.70
C VAL A 80 3.01 -15.72 -18.33
N ASP A 81 3.15 -15.13 -17.14
CA ASP A 81 4.40 -14.51 -16.72
C ASP A 81 4.70 -14.80 -15.25
N LEU A 82 5.87 -15.40 -14.98
CA LEU A 82 6.19 -15.96 -13.66
C LEU A 82 7.21 -15.08 -12.93
N TYR A 83 6.92 -14.80 -11.67
CA TYR A 83 7.83 -14.14 -10.73
C TYR A 83 8.01 -15.01 -9.49
N ALA A 84 9.24 -15.05 -8.94
CA ALA A 84 9.47 -15.49 -7.57
C ALA A 84 9.48 -14.29 -6.63
N ARG A 85 9.02 -14.51 -5.40
CA ARG A 85 9.10 -13.55 -4.31
C ARG A 85 10.08 -14.04 -3.26
N THR A 86 11.13 -13.27 -3.02
CA THR A 86 12.17 -13.57 -2.03
C THR A 86 11.71 -13.24 -0.61
N VAL A 87 12.49 -13.68 0.38
CA VAL A 87 12.21 -13.46 1.80
C VAL A 87 12.15 -11.98 2.18
N ASP A 88 12.89 -11.12 1.49
CA ASP A 88 12.86 -9.66 1.62
C ASP A 88 11.77 -8.98 0.80
N ASN A 89 10.73 -9.74 0.43
CA ASN A 89 9.54 -9.29 -0.30
C ASN A 89 9.80 -8.76 -1.71
N ARG A 90 11.01 -8.94 -2.27
CA ARG A 90 11.36 -8.53 -3.63
C ARG A 90 10.86 -9.52 -4.67
N TYR A 91 10.47 -8.98 -5.82
CA TYR A 91 10.00 -9.77 -6.95
C TYR A 91 11.10 -9.95 -7.99
N HIS A 92 11.30 -11.19 -8.41
CA HIS A 92 12.28 -11.58 -9.42
C HIS A 92 11.57 -12.26 -10.58
N TRP A 93 11.69 -11.67 -11.77
CA TRP A 93 11.14 -12.26 -12.98
C TRP A 93 11.86 -13.58 -13.33
N ILE A 94 11.11 -14.56 -13.81
CA ILE A 94 11.62 -15.85 -14.26
C ILE A 94 11.28 -16.04 -15.73
N GLY A 95 12.31 -16.03 -16.58
CA GLY A 95 12.15 -16.36 -17.99
C GLY A 95 12.03 -17.87 -18.23
N ASN A 96 11.10 -18.28 -19.11
CA ASN A 96 10.94 -19.67 -19.53
C ASN A 96 11.98 -20.12 -20.59
N ARG A 97 12.82 -19.21 -21.10
CA ARG A 97 13.86 -19.48 -22.10
C ARG A 97 13.34 -20.22 -23.34
N MET A 98 12.24 -19.73 -23.92
CA MET A 98 11.58 -20.33 -25.09
C MET A 98 10.97 -21.73 -24.84
N ASN A 99 10.88 -22.19 -23.59
CA ASN A 99 10.17 -23.43 -23.26
C ASN A 99 8.68 -23.14 -23.10
N TYR A 100 8.01 -22.89 -24.22
CA TYR A 100 6.58 -22.70 -24.26
C TYR A 100 5.97 -23.30 -25.53
N SER A 101 4.67 -23.56 -25.51
CA SER A 101 3.88 -23.97 -26.66
C SER A 101 2.61 -23.11 -26.69
N PHE A 102 2.50 -22.27 -27.72
CA PHE A 102 1.26 -21.58 -28.03
C PHE A 102 0.44 -22.49 -28.93
N GLY A 103 -0.73 -22.89 -28.43
CA GLY A 103 -1.69 -23.66 -29.19
C GLY A 103 -2.06 -22.97 -30.51
N LYS A 104 -2.38 -23.75 -31.54
CA LYS A 104 -2.79 -23.24 -32.87
C LYS A 104 -4.31 -23.02 -32.94
N THR A 105 -5.06 -23.59 -32.00
CA THR A 105 -6.52 -23.50 -31.90
C THR A 105 -6.97 -23.32 -30.44
N THR A 106 -8.23 -22.95 -30.22
CA THR A 106 -8.82 -22.83 -28.87
C THR A 106 -8.99 -24.17 -28.14
N LYS A 107 -8.79 -25.29 -28.83
CA LYS A 107 -8.81 -26.64 -28.27
C LYS A 107 -7.43 -27.08 -27.78
N ASP A 108 -6.37 -26.44 -28.26
CA ASP A 108 -5.00 -26.79 -27.87
C ASP A 108 -4.70 -26.33 -26.45
N THR A 109 -3.90 -27.12 -25.74
CA THR A 109 -3.37 -26.72 -24.43
C THR A 109 -2.15 -25.85 -24.64
N LEU A 110 -2.16 -24.65 -24.06
CA LEU A 110 -0.96 -23.82 -23.96
C LEU A 110 -0.12 -24.32 -22.78
N ALA A 111 1.19 -24.26 -22.94
CA ALA A 111 2.12 -24.69 -21.91
C ALA A 111 3.33 -23.75 -21.80
N SER A 112 3.80 -23.54 -20.56
CA SER A 112 5.05 -22.85 -20.24
C SER A 112 5.81 -23.67 -19.21
N VAL A 113 7.12 -23.84 -19.39
CA VAL A 113 7.97 -24.62 -18.49
C VAL A 113 9.14 -23.78 -18.01
N TYR A 114 9.38 -23.80 -16.70
CA TYR A 114 10.50 -23.13 -16.05
C TYR A 114 11.38 -24.21 -15.44
N LYS A 115 12.64 -24.32 -15.87
CA LYS A 115 13.53 -25.42 -15.49
C LYS A 115 14.76 -24.95 -14.73
N GLY A 116 15.26 -25.82 -13.85
CA GLY A 116 16.55 -25.63 -13.18
C GLY A 116 16.59 -24.40 -12.28
N LEU A 117 15.47 -24.05 -11.65
CA LEU A 117 15.39 -22.93 -10.71
C LEU A 117 16.33 -23.15 -9.52
N ASN A 118 16.90 -22.06 -9.03
CA ASN A 118 17.70 -22.05 -7.81
C ASN A 118 16.76 -21.77 -6.63
N VAL A 119 16.35 -22.82 -5.95
CA VAL A 119 15.35 -22.74 -4.88
C VAL A 119 16.03 -23.05 -3.55
N LYS A 120 15.78 -22.18 -2.55
CA LYS A 120 16.27 -22.35 -1.18
C LYS A 120 15.08 -22.65 -0.26
N GLY A 121 14.77 -23.93 -0.08
CA GLY A 121 13.58 -24.35 0.68
C GLY A 121 12.29 -24.01 -0.07
N ASN A 122 11.25 -23.61 0.65
CA ASN A 122 9.97 -23.21 0.05
C ASN A 122 10.02 -21.77 -0.45
N MET A 123 9.78 -21.56 -1.75
CA MET A 123 9.72 -20.23 -2.37
C MET A 123 8.31 -19.93 -2.87
N GLU A 124 7.88 -18.67 -2.72
CA GLU A 124 6.61 -18.22 -3.28
C GLU A 124 6.78 -17.73 -4.71
N TYR A 125 5.83 -18.12 -5.55
CA TYR A 125 5.72 -17.73 -6.94
C TYR A 125 4.39 -17.04 -7.20
N GLU A 126 4.41 -16.05 -8.08
CA GLU A 126 3.23 -15.37 -8.61
C GLU A 126 3.23 -15.47 -10.13
N LEU A 127 2.19 -16.11 -10.67
CA LEU A 127 1.98 -16.31 -12.10
C LEU A 127 0.89 -15.34 -12.58
N TYR A 128 1.28 -14.31 -13.32
CA TYR A 128 0.34 -13.40 -13.97
C TYR A 128 -0.33 -14.06 -15.18
N LEU A 129 -1.62 -13.82 -15.32
CA LEU A 129 -2.47 -14.36 -16.37
C LEU A 129 -2.56 -13.41 -17.58
N PRO A 130 -3.00 -13.88 -18.76
CA PRO A 130 -3.05 -13.06 -19.95
C PRO A 130 -3.96 -11.82 -19.82
N ASN A 131 -3.58 -10.71 -20.45
CA ASN A 131 -4.31 -9.44 -20.33
C ASN A 131 -5.55 -9.36 -21.24
N TYR A 132 -5.54 -10.06 -22.37
CA TYR A 132 -6.55 -9.92 -23.42
C TYR A 132 -7.12 -11.27 -23.88
N ASN A 133 -7.19 -12.26 -22.99
CA ASN A 133 -7.85 -13.53 -23.31
C ASN A 133 -8.56 -14.12 -22.06
N ILE A 134 -9.45 -15.07 -22.30
CA ILE A 134 -10.27 -15.73 -21.29
C ILE A 134 -9.61 -17.06 -20.93
N VAL A 135 -9.17 -17.20 -19.68
CA VAL A 135 -8.64 -18.47 -19.16
C VAL A 135 -9.81 -19.38 -18.77
N LYS A 136 -9.87 -20.58 -19.35
CA LYS A 136 -10.91 -21.59 -19.07
C LYS A 136 -10.55 -22.47 -17.87
N TRP A 137 -9.28 -22.83 -17.78
CA TRP A 137 -8.71 -23.68 -16.74
C TRP A 137 -7.19 -23.47 -16.69
N LEU A 138 -6.58 -23.74 -15.54
CA LEU A 138 -5.14 -23.62 -15.34
C LEU A 138 -4.65 -24.67 -14.34
N GLU A 139 -3.51 -25.27 -14.65
CA GLU A 139 -2.79 -26.26 -13.86
C GLU A 139 -1.35 -25.80 -13.62
N VAL A 140 -0.87 -26.02 -12.40
CA VAL A 140 0.54 -25.86 -12.01
C VAL A 140 1.03 -27.24 -11.60
N GLY A 141 2.04 -27.74 -12.29
CA GLY A 141 2.78 -28.95 -11.98
C GLY A 141 4.17 -28.62 -11.45
N VAL A 142 4.69 -29.51 -10.62
CA VAL A 142 6.03 -29.45 -10.02
C VAL A 142 6.74 -30.79 -10.20
N ASP A 143 7.99 -30.88 -9.78
CA ASP A 143 8.76 -32.13 -9.78
C ASP A 143 8.09 -33.22 -8.92
N ASP A 144 8.22 -34.49 -9.32
CA ASP A 144 7.73 -35.61 -8.53
C ASP A 144 8.35 -35.61 -7.13
N GLY A 145 7.50 -35.71 -6.11
CA GLY A 145 7.93 -35.68 -4.70
C GLY A 145 8.12 -34.28 -4.11
N CYS A 146 7.95 -33.20 -4.89
CA CYS A 146 7.88 -31.83 -4.37
C CYS A 146 6.47 -31.44 -3.97
N ASP A 147 6.37 -30.59 -2.95
CA ASP A 147 5.10 -30.04 -2.49
C ASP A 147 4.71 -28.79 -3.28
N VAL A 148 3.41 -28.62 -3.55
CA VAL A 148 2.84 -27.36 -4.06
C VAL A 148 1.64 -26.94 -3.23
N ARG A 149 1.74 -25.75 -2.63
CA ARG A 149 0.65 -25.13 -1.87
C ARG A 149 0.19 -23.84 -2.54
N PHE A 150 -1.03 -23.82 -3.04
CA PHE A 150 -1.66 -22.58 -3.50
C PHE A 150 -2.01 -21.67 -2.33
N LYS A 151 -1.79 -20.36 -2.47
CA LYS A 151 -2.23 -19.37 -1.50
C LYS A 151 -3.64 -18.91 -1.82
N SER A 152 -4.50 -18.79 -0.82
CA SER A 152 -5.83 -18.22 -0.99
C SER A 152 -5.80 -16.68 -0.88
N PRO A 153 -6.57 -15.95 -1.71
CA PRO A 153 -6.82 -14.53 -1.47
C PRO A 153 -7.42 -14.25 -0.09
N ALA A 154 -8.13 -15.21 0.51
CA ALA A 154 -8.67 -15.11 1.87
C ALA A 154 -7.57 -15.13 2.96
N GLU A 155 -6.34 -15.52 2.64
CA GLU A 155 -5.18 -15.40 3.53
C GLU A 155 -4.65 -13.96 3.58
N THR A 156 -5.09 -13.08 2.67
CA THR A 156 -4.64 -11.68 2.61
C THR A 156 -5.64 -10.78 3.33
N VAL A 157 -5.15 -10.01 4.31
CA VAL A 157 -5.96 -9.00 5.03
C VAL A 157 -5.83 -7.59 4.43
N GLU A 158 -4.91 -7.40 3.50
CA GLU A 158 -4.65 -6.11 2.84
C GLU A 158 -5.76 -5.76 1.85
N LYS A 159 -6.17 -4.49 1.89
CA LYS A 159 -7.15 -3.93 0.96
C LYS A 159 -6.50 -3.63 -0.40
N PRO A 160 -7.20 -3.84 -1.52
CA PRO A 160 -6.64 -3.58 -2.84
C PRO A 160 -6.63 -2.10 -3.21
N ILE A 161 -5.69 -1.73 -4.07
CA ILE A 161 -5.81 -0.53 -4.91
C ILE A 161 -6.63 -0.90 -6.14
N VAL A 162 -7.78 -0.25 -6.32
CA VAL A 162 -8.69 -0.53 -7.44
C VAL A 162 -8.43 0.47 -8.55
N VAL A 163 -8.09 -0.01 -9.74
CA VAL A 163 -7.79 0.83 -10.90
C VAL A 163 -8.86 0.64 -11.96
N TYR A 164 -9.64 1.69 -12.24
CA TYR A 164 -10.62 1.75 -13.31
C TYR A 164 -10.07 2.58 -14.47
N GLY A 165 -10.04 2.02 -15.68
CA GLY A 165 -9.46 2.73 -16.82
C GLY A 165 -9.68 2.07 -18.17
N SER A 166 -8.90 2.53 -19.15
CA SER A 166 -9.01 2.19 -20.57
C SER A 166 -8.30 0.89 -20.97
N SER A 167 -8.02 0.74 -22.28
CA SER A 167 -7.12 -0.28 -22.85
C SER A 167 -5.72 -0.25 -22.25
N ILE A 168 -5.19 0.95 -21.95
CA ILE A 168 -3.88 1.15 -21.33
C ILE A 168 -3.83 0.40 -19.98
N ILE A 169 -4.86 0.59 -19.15
CA ILE A 169 -4.97 -0.09 -17.86
C ILE A 169 -5.25 -1.58 -18.03
N GLN A 170 -6.07 -1.99 -19.00
CA GLN A 170 -6.28 -3.41 -19.30
C GLN A 170 -4.97 -4.12 -19.69
N GLY A 171 -3.96 -3.39 -20.16
CA GLY A 171 -2.63 -3.90 -20.44
C GLY A 171 -2.30 -3.94 -21.93
N ALA A 172 -2.76 -2.96 -22.70
CA ALA A 172 -2.22 -2.65 -24.03
C ALA A 172 -1.12 -1.56 -23.88
N SER A 173 0.14 -1.77 -24.29
CA SER A 173 0.69 -2.94 -24.98
C SER A 173 2.13 -3.31 -24.58
N PRO A 174 2.37 -3.61 -23.29
CA PRO A 174 3.59 -4.27 -22.89
C PRO A 174 3.75 -5.64 -23.57
N SER A 175 4.98 -6.14 -23.62
CA SER A 175 5.35 -7.40 -24.27
C SER A 175 4.88 -8.63 -23.51
N ARG A 176 4.48 -8.53 -22.23
CA ARG A 176 4.03 -9.65 -21.39
C ARG A 176 3.17 -9.20 -20.21
N PRO A 177 2.34 -10.08 -19.62
CA PRO A 177 1.37 -9.68 -18.60
C PRO A 177 1.94 -9.03 -17.35
N GLY A 178 3.11 -9.48 -16.88
CA GLY A 178 3.76 -8.90 -15.70
C GLY A 178 4.23 -7.46 -15.89
N LEU A 179 4.27 -6.96 -17.12
CA LEU A 179 4.60 -5.57 -17.47
C LEU A 179 3.36 -4.67 -17.65
N ALA A 180 2.15 -5.18 -17.42
CA ALA A 180 0.98 -4.30 -17.26
C ALA A 180 1.23 -3.28 -16.13
N ILE A 181 0.78 -2.05 -16.33
CA ILE A 181 1.03 -0.90 -15.43
C ILE A 181 0.64 -1.23 -13.99
N THR A 182 -0.54 -1.83 -13.81
CA THR A 182 -1.06 -2.26 -12.50
C THR A 182 -0.21 -3.35 -11.85
N ASN A 183 0.33 -4.29 -12.63
CA ASN A 183 1.18 -5.37 -12.13
C ASN A 183 2.57 -4.85 -11.73
N ILE A 184 3.14 -3.90 -12.48
CA ILE A 184 4.40 -3.23 -12.10
C ILE A 184 4.20 -2.44 -10.80
N ALA A 185 3.14 -1.63 -10.72
CA ALA A 185 2.85 -0.82 -9.54
C ALA A 185 2.55 -1.68 -8.30
N ALA A 186 1.81 -2.79 -8.45
CA ALA A 186 1.53 -3.74 -7.38
C ALA A 186 2.82 -4.28 -6.73
N ARG A 187 3.79 -4.69 -7.55
CA ARG A 187 5.08 -5.19 -7.06
C ARG A 187 5.92 -4.09 -6.41
N ALA A 188 5.85 -2.86 -6.93
CA ALA A 188 6.62 -1.73 -6.41
C ALA A 188 6.06 -1.16 -5.09
N LEU A 189 4.76 -1.33 -4.83
CA LEU A 189 4.08 -0.86 -3.61
C LEU A 189 3.85 -1.98 -2.59
N HIS A 190 4.08 -3.24 -2.96
CA HIS A 190 3.73 -4.42 -2.17
C HIS A 190 2.26 -4.48 -1.76
N LYS A 191 1.37 -3.97 -2.63
CA LYS A 191 -0.07 -3.91 -2.37
C LYS A 191 -0.85 -4.71 -3.40
N PRO A 192 -1.99 -5.32 -3.03
CA PRO A 192 -2.86 -5.96 -4.00
C PRO A 192 -3.48 -4.89 -4.93
N PHE A 193 -3.58 -5.21 -6.22
CA PHE A 193 -4.23 -4.36 -7.21
C PHE A 193 -5.42 -5.11 -7.81
N VAL A 194 -6.50 -4.38 -8.11
CA VAL A 194 -7.63 -4.88 -8.90
C VAL A 194 -7.67 -4.10 -10.20
N ASN A 195 -7.44 -4.79 -11.31
CA ASN A 195 -7.38 -4.19 -12.64
C ASN A 195 -8.76 -4.23 -13.32
N LEU A 196 -9.47 -3.10 -13.32
CA LEU A 196 -10.73 -2.89 -14.02
C LEU A 196 -10.53 -1.98 -15.24
N GLY A 197 -9.48 -2.26 -16.02
CA GLY A 197 -9.30 -1.69 -17.34
C GLY A 197 -10.22 -2.36 -18.38
N PHE A 198 -10.94 -1.56 -19.16
CA PHE A 198 -11.82 -2.02 -20.23
C PHE A 198 -11.52 -1.27 -21.52
N SER A 199 -10.86 -1.97 -22.45
CA SER A 199 -10.43 -1.50 -23.76
C SER A 199 -11.55 -0.82 -24.56
N GLY A 200 -11.44 0.49 -24.76
CA GLY A 200 -12.42 1.27 -25.52
C GLY A 200 -13.78 1.38 -24.83
N SER A 201 -13.84 1.20 -23.50
CA SER A 201 -15.10 1.11 -22.76
C SER A 201 -15.03 1.75 -21.37
N CYS A 202 -14.09 2.67 -21.15
CA CYS A 202 -14.01 3.45 -19.91
C CYS A 202 -14.65 4.83 -20.10
N TYR A 203 -15.97 4.93 -19.89
CA TYR A 203 -16.73 6.17 -20.08
C TYR A 203 -17.33 6.72 -18.80
N MET A 204 -16.86 6.28 -17.63
CA MET A 204 -17.33 6.74 -16.32
C MET A 204 -18.84 6.51 -16.08
N GLU A 205 -19.37 5.40 -16.57
CA GLU A 205 -20.76 5.02 -16.37
C GLU A 205 -21.09 4.83 -14.88
N PRO A 206 -22.25 5.32 -14.40
CA PRO A 206 -22.64 5.19 -12.99
C PRO A 206 -22.66 3.74 -12.47
N GLU A 207 -23.00 2.78 -13.33
CA GLU A 207 -23.07 1.34 -13.02
C GLU A 207 -21.68 0.80 -12.64
N LEU A 208 -20.64 1.27 -13.33
CA LEU A 208 -19.25 0.92 -13.02
C LEU A 208 -18.85 1.52 -11.68
N PHE A 209 -19.16 2.79 -11.40
CA PHE A 209 -18.88 3.39 -10.10
C PHE A 209 -19.63 2.73 -8.94
N LYS A 210 -20.88 2.30 -9.15
CA LYS A 210 -21.63 1.51 -8.17
C LYS A 210 -20.92 0.19 -7.87
N ALA A 211 -20.43 -0.50 -8.90
CA ALA A 211 -19.63 -1.71 -8.74
C ALA A 211 -18.31 -1.43 -8.00
N LEU A 212 -17.56 -0.41 -8.39
CA LEU A 212 -16.33 0.00 -7.70
C LEU A 212 -16.60 0.25 -6.20
N ALA A 213 -17.71 0.91 -5.87
CA ALA A 213 -18.09 1.22 -4.49
C ALA A 213 -18.46 0.00 -3.63
N GLU A 214 -18.66 -1.19 -4.22
CA GLU A 214 -18.81 -2.45 -3.47
C GLU A 214 -17.48 -2.98 -2.92
N ILE A 215 -16.34 -2.47 -3.42
CA ILE A 215 -15.00 -2.98 -3.08
C ILE A 215 -14.46 -2.24 -1.84
N ASP A 216 -14.05 -2.97 -0.81
CA ASP A 216 -13.33 -2.36 0.33
C ASP A 216 -11.87 -2.07 -0.05
N ALA A 217 -11.66 -1.00 -0.80
CA ALA A 217 -10.37 -0.61 -1.36
C ALA A 217 -9.52 0.22 -0.38
N GLU A 218 -8.19 0.08 -0.49
CA GLU A 218 -7.24 0.99 0.15
C GLU A 218 -7.20 2.34 -0.58
N ALA A 219 -7.30 2.33 -1.90
CA ALA A 219 -7.41 3.52 -2.74
C ALA A 219 -8.09 3.17 -4.08
N TYR A 220 -8.65 4.18 -4.72
CA TYR A 220 -9.19 4.11 -6.07
C TYR A 220 -8.34 4.95 -7.00
N VAL A 221 -8.04 4.42 -8.19
CA VAL A 221 -7.45 5.16 -9.30
C VAL A 221 -8.46 5.15 -10.45
N VAL A 222 -8.79 6.34 -10.94
CA VAL A 222 -9.73 6.53 -12.05
C VAL A 222 -8.97 7.20 -13.19
N ASP A 223 -8.76 6.46 -14.28
CA ASP A 223 -7.99 6.86 -15.46
C ASP A 223 -8.85 6.76 -16.73
N PRO A 224 -9.79 7.72 -16.92
CA PRO A 224 -10.88 7.54 -17.87
C PRO A 224 -10.61 8.18 -19.23
N ILE A 225 -9.73 9.17 -19.29
CA ILE A 225 -9.58 10.05 -20.46
C ILE A 225 -9.12 9.32 -21.72
N PRO A 226 -8.25 8.28 -21.68
CA PRO A 226 -7.86 7.61 -22.90
C PRO A 226 -9.02 6.99 -23.70
N ASN A 227 -10.22 6.82 -23.11
CA ASN A 227 -11.45 6.49 -23.85
C ASN A 227 -12.48 7.62 -23.83
N SER A 228 -12.62 8.31 -22.70
CA SER A 228 -13.60 9.38 -22.53
C SER A 228 -13.29 10.66 -23.33
N TRP A 229 -12.15 10.75 -24.02
CA TRP A 229 -11.85 11.85 -24.96
C TRP A 229 -12.91 12.00 -26.06
N SER A 230 -13.61 10.92 -26.40
CA SER A 230 -14.67 10.94 -27.43
C SER A 230 -15.96 11.64 -26.96
N LEU A 231 -16.09 11.90 -25.65
CA LEU A 231 -17.21 12.60 -25.06
C LEU A 231 -17.01 14.13 -25.12
N ASP A 232 -18.10 14.88 -25.04
CA ASP A 232 -18.02 16.32 -24.82
C ASP A 232 -17.55 16.65 -23.39
N ALA A 233 -17.05 17.87 -23.21
CA ALA A 233 -16.48 18.30 -21.92
C ALA A 233 -17.49 18.26 -20.76
N ALA A 234 -18.75 18.60 -21.01
CA ALA A 234 -19.79 18.63 -19.96
C ALA A 234 -20.14 17.21 -19.50
N THR A 235 -20.15 16.25 -20.42
CA THR A 235 -20.36 14.83 -20.11
C THR A 235 -19.18 14.25 -19.32
N VAL A 236 -17.93 14.54 -19.70
CA VAL A 236 -16.75 14.10 -18.92
C VAL A 236 -16.80 14.66 -17.50
N GLU A 237 -17.05 15.96 -17.36
CA GLU A 237 -17.09 16.63 -16.06
C GLU A 237 -18.21 16.06 -15.17
N SER A 238 -19.44 15.99 -15.71
CA SER A 238 -20.60 15.53 -14.94
C SER A 238 -20.46 14.08 -14.47
N ARG A 239 -19.95 13.18 -15.32
CA ARG A 239 -19.72 11.77 -14.94
C ARG A 239 -18.61 11.62 -13.92
N ALA A 240 -17.52 12.40 -14.03
CA ALA A 240 -16.47 12.41 -13.01
C ALA A 240 -17.00 12.89 -11.64
N LEU A 241 -17.80 13.96 -11.62
CA LEU A 241 -18.46 14.46 -10.42
C LEU A 241 -19.38 13.41 -9.79
N GLU A 242 -20.25 12.80 -10.59
CA GLU A 242 -21.19 11.78 -10.13
C GLU A 242 -20.45 10.54 -9.61
N GLY A 243 -19.47 10.04 -10.35
CA GLY A 243 -18.69 8.86 -9.99
C GLY A 243 -17.96 9.01 -8.65
N VAL A 244 -17.28 10.14 -8.44
CA VAL A 244 -16.62 10.43 -7.14
C VAL A 244 -17.63 10.51 -6.01
N ARG A 245 -18.79 11.16 -6.24
CA ARG A 245 -19.86 11.23 -5.24
C ARG A 245 -20.44 9.86 -4.91
N LEU A 246 -20.60 8.98 -5.89
CA LEU A 246 -21.04 7.60 -5.68
C LEU A 246 -20.06 6.81 -4.81
N LEU A 247 -18.76 6.90 -5.08
CA LEU A 247 -17.73 6.32 -4.21
C LEU A 247 -17.80 6.89 -2.79
N ARG A 248 -17.88 8.23 -2.66
CA ARG A 248 -17.90 8.91 -1.35
C ARG A 248 -19.13 8.57 -0.49
N ARG A 249 -20.25 8.15 -1.09
CA ARG A 249 -21.41 7.62 -0.33
C ARG A 249 -21.10 6.30 0.40
N LYS A 250 -20.05 5.58 0.00
CA LYS A 250 -19.70 4.26 0.52
C LYS A 250 -18.35 4.23 1.23
N THR A 251 -17.41 5.08 0.84
CA THR A 251 -16.02 4.99 1.34
C THR A 251 -15.31 6.34 1.45
N ALA A 252 -14.46 6.43 2.49
CA ALA A 252 -13.51 7.52 2.71
C ALA A 252 -12.12 7.25 2.11
N ALA A 253 -11.93 6.10 1.46
CA ALA A 253 -10.67 5.73 0.84
C ALA A 253 -10.21 6.80 -0.17
N PRO A 254 -8.90 7.06 -0.26
CA PRO A 254 -8.35 7.96 -1.26
C PRO A 254 -8.81 7.68 -2.69
N ILE A 255 -9.06 8.73 -3.45
CA ILE A 255 -9.37 8.67 -4.88
C ILE A 255 -8.31 9.48 -5.63
N LEU A 256 -7.60 8.84 -6.54
CA LEU A 256 -6.66 9.46 -7.48
C LEU A 256 -7.33 9.53 -8.86
N LEU A 257 -7.63 10.75 -9.31
CA LEU A 257 -8.03 10.99 -10.69
C LEU A 257 -6.78 11.13 -11.55
N VAL A 258 -6.79 10.57 -12.76
CA VAL A 258 -5.65 10.56 -13.67
C VAL A 258 -6.03 11.20 -14.99
N GLU A 259 -5.25 12.20 -15.39
CA GLU A 259 -5.33 12.80 -16.72
C GLU A 259 -4.65 11.90 -17.76
N ASN A 260 -5.06 11.99 -19.02
CA ASN A 260 -4.30 11.39 -20.11
C ASN A 260 -2.97 12.12 -20.27
N HIS A 261 -1.90 11.36 -20.49
CA HIS A 261 -0.61 11.88 -20.95
C HIS A 261 -0.74 12.77 -22.20
N GLU A 262 0.25 13.60 -22.48
CA GLU A 262 0.32 14.24 -23.80
C GLU A 262 0.61 13.17 -24.86
N LEU A 263 -0.15 13.12 -25.95
CA LEU A 263 0.13 12.15 -27.01
C LEU A 263 1.54 12.40 -27.54
N SER A 264 2.33 11.34 -27.65
CA SER A 264 3.76 11.47 -27.91
C SER A 264 4.07 12.09 -29.27
N ASP A 265 3.17 11.94 -30.25
CA ASP A 265 3.29 12.52 -31.59
C ASP A 265 2.58 13.88 -31.73
N SER A 266 2.21 14.54 -30.62
CA SER A 266 1.46 15.82 -30.62
C SER A 266 2.13 16.92 -31.43
N VAL A 267 3.46 16.91 -31.54
CA VAL A 267 4.23 17.86 -32.37
C VAL A 267 3.86 17.72 -33.85
N MET A 268 3.67 16.49 -34.33
CA MET A 268 3.35 16.20 -35.72
C MET A 268 1.84 16.12 -35.95
N HIS A 269 1.08 15.71 -34.93
CA HIS A 269 -0.36 15.46 -34.98
C HIS A 269 -1.13 16.22 -33.88
N ALA A 270 -0.86 17.52 -33.70
CA ALA A 270 -1.50 18.35 -32.67
C ALA A 270 -3.04 18.30 -32.68
N GLY A 271 -3.65 18.12 -33.87
CA GLY A 271 -5.10 17.96 -34.00
C GLY A 271 -5.66 16.70 -33.32
N ALA A 272 -4.89 15.61 -33.29
CA ALA A 272 -5.26 14.35 -32.64
C ALA A 272 -5.28 14.45 -31.12
N TYR A 273 -4.47 15.34 -30.53
CA TYR A 273 -4.41 15.54 -29.08
C TYR A 273 -5.52 16.42 -28.51
N ARG A 274 -6.06 17.37 -29.30
CA ARG A 274 -7.09 18.33 -28.84
C ARG A 274 -8.28 17.70 -28.09
N PRO A 275 -8.84 16.54 -28.50
CA PRO A 275 -9.91 15.90 -27.74
C PRO A 275 -9.48 15.39 -26.36
N TYR A 276 -8.25 14.89 -26.23
CA TYR A 276 -7.70 14.44 -24.94
C TYR A 276 -7.45 15.63 -24.03
N GLU A 277 -6.89 16.73 -24.55
CA GLU A 277 -6.72 17.98 -23.80
C GLU A 277 -8.06 18.52 -23.27
N ARG A 278 -9.12 18.48 -24.10
CA ARG A 278 -10.48 18.82 -23.66
C ARG A 278 -10.94 17.92 -22.51
N GLY A 279 -10.72 16.61 -22.62
CA GLY A 279 -11.04 15.65 -21.57
C GLY A 279 -10.29 15.92 -20.26
N ASN A 280 -8.98 16.15 -20.35
CA ASN A 280 -8.13 16.53 -19.20
C ASN A 280 -8.64 17.79 -18.52
N LYS A 281 -8.94 18.84 -19.29
CA LYS A 281 -9.49 20.09 -18.76
C LYS A 281 -10.82 19.88 -18.04
N ALA A 282 -11.71 19.05 -18.59
CA ALA A 282 -12.99 18.72 -17.96
C ALA A 282 -12.83 17.92 -16.67
N LEU A 283 -11.94 16.91 -16.64
CA LEU A 283 -11.64 16.14 -15.43
C LEU A 283 -11.03 17.02 -14.33
N ARG A 284 -10.11 17.92 -14.72
CA ARG A 284 -9.51 18.90 -13.80
C ARG A 284 -10.54 19.86 -13.23
N GLU A 285 -11.52 20.27 -14.02
CA GLU A 285 -12.62 21.11 -13.55
C GLU A 285 -13.53 20.37 -12.56
N ALA A 286 -13.86 19.11 -12.83
CA ALA A 286 -14.57 18.25 -11.88
C ALA A 286 -13.80 18.10 -10.56
N TYR A 287 -12.50 17.85 -10.63
CA TYR A 287 -11.62 17.81 -9.46
C TYR A 287 -11.69 19.10 -8.63
N ARG A 288 -11.58 20.28 -9.29
CA ARG A 288 -11.66 21.58 -8.60
C ARG A 288 -12.99 21.78 -7.89
N LYS A 289 -14.12 21.46 -8.54
CA LYS A 289 -15.46 21.57 -7.95
C LYS A 289 -15.61 20.65 -6.74
N LEU A 290 -15.14 19.41 -6.82
CA LEU A 290 -15.14 18.48 -5.67
C LEU A 290 -14.28 18.98 -4.51
N LYS A 291 -13.12 19.59 -4.79
CA LYS A 291 -12.29 20.21 -3.75
C LYS A 291 -12.98 21.42 -3.10
N GLN A 292 -13.68 22.25 -3.88
CA GLN A 292 -14.50 23.36 -3.37
C GLN A 292 -15.68 22.88 -2.51
N GLU A 293 -16.24 21.72 -2.84
CA GLU A 293 -17.27 21.02 -2.04
C GLU A 293 -16.71 20.39 -0.75
N GLY A 294 -15.39 20.45 -0.52
CA GLY A 294 -14.76 19.89 0.67
C GLY A 294 -14.55 18.37 0.62
N VAL A 295 -14.56 17.75 -0.57
CA VAL A 295 -14.30 16.30 -0.71
C VAL A 295 -12.87 15.99 -0.27
N ALA A 296 -12.75 15.27 0.84
CA ALA A 296 -11.47 14.83 1.40
C ALA A 296 -10.84 13.67 0.62
N ASN A 297 -9.54 13.46 0.83
CA ASN A 297 -8.73 12.37 0.24
C ASN A 297 -8.91 12.24 -1.28
N LEU A 298 -9.00 13.36 -1.98
CA LEU A 298 -9.13 13.44 -3.43
C LEU A 298 -7.85 14.06 -4.00
N TYR A 299 -7.25 13.37 -4.96
CA TYR A 299 -5.96 13.68 -5.58
C TYR A 299 -6.08 13.68 -7.10
N LEU A 300 -5.16 14.38 -7.77
CA LEU A 300 -5.06 14.44 -9.23
C LEU A 300 -3.61 14.14 -9.64
N LEU A 301 -3.43 13.17 -10.54
CA LEU A 301 -2.18 12.93 -11.28
C LEU A 301 -2.32 13.62 -12.63
N THR A 302 -1.51 14.65 -12.86
CA THR A 302 -1.61 15.48 -14.07
C THR A 302 -0.77 14.91 -15.21
N HIS A 303 -1.12 15.29 -16.44
CA HIS A 303 -0.48 14.74 -17.66
C HIS A 303 1.04 14.95 -17.70
N ASP A 304 1.57 16.05 -17.16
CA ASP A 304 3.01 16.36 -17.09
C ASP A 304 3.78 15.44 -16.12
N GLN A 305 3.07 14.78 -15.20
CA GLN A 305 3.64 13.78 -14.32
C GLN A 305 3.68 12.39 -14.96
N LEU A 306 2.98 12.20 -16.09
CA LEU A 306 3.00 11.02 -16.96
C LEU A 306 3.92 11.29 -18.16
N ASP A 307 5.21 11.45 -17.88
CA ASP A 307 6.30 11.85 -18.80
C ASP A 307 6.60 10.78 -19.88
N LEU A 308 5.59 10.43 -20.67
CA LEU A 308 5.66 9.47 -21.75
C LEU A 308 6.32 10.10 -22.98
N THR A 309 7.42 9.49 -23.42
CA THR A 309 8.13 9.89 -24.64
C THR A 309 7.66 9.09 -25.85
N GLU A 310 8.03 9.52 -27.06
CA GLU A 310 7.76 8.83 -28.33
C GLU A 310 8.22 7.37 -28.32
N ASP A 311 9.42 7.11 -27.79
CA ASP A 311 9.96 5.75 -27.63
C ASP A 311 9.16 4.89 -26.63
N GLY A 312 8.30 5.51 -25.83
CA GLY A 312 7.39 4.84 -24.90
C GLY A 312 6.13 4.28 -25.56
N MET A 313 5.87 4.55 -26.84
CA MET A 313 4.65 4.14 -27.54
C MET A 313 4.89 3.03 -28.56
N ILE A 314 3.84 2.28 -28.87
CA ILE A 314 3.87 1.31 -29.99
C ILE A 314 3.28 1.88 -31.28
N GLU A 315 2.18 2.64 -31.19
CA GLU A 315 1.50 3.22 -32.37
C GLU A 315 0.92 4.63 -32.14
N GLY A 316 1.28 5.28 -31.02
CA GLY A 316 0.87 6.65 -30.69
C GLY A 316 -0.25 6.76 -29.65
N VAL A 317 -0.97 5.68 -29.34
CA VAL A 317 -1.99 5.65 -28.26
C VAL A 317 -1.57 4.75 -27.11
N HIS A 318 -1.03 3.57 -27.40
CA HIS A 318 -0.73 2.56 -26.38
C HIS A 318 0.76 2.54 -26.00
N PRO A 319 1.08 2.52 -24.69
CA PRO A 319 2.45 2.41 -24.23
C PRO A 319 3.00 1.01 -24.51
N ASN A 320 4.24 0.96 -25.00
CA ASN A 320 5.04 -0.26 -25.06
C ASN A 320 5.63 -0.57 -23.66
N ASP A 321 6.67 -1.40 -23.58
CA ASP A 321 7.33 -1.74 -22.30
C ASP A 321 7.93 -0.51 -21.57
N ILE A 322 8.60 0.38 -22.31
CA ILE A 322 9.20 1.60 -21.76
C ILE A 322 8.10 2.51 -21.23
N GLY A 323 7.07 2.74 -22.04
CA GLY A 323 5.93 3.57 -21.64
C GLY A 323 5.21 2.99 -20.43
N SER A 324 5.00 1.67 -20.39
CA SER A 324 4.35 0.99 -19.26
C SER A 324 5.14 1.15 -17.97
N MET A 325 6.48 1.12 -18.04
CA MET A 325 7.35 1.39 -16.90
C MET A 325 7.24 2.84 -16.42
N ILE A 326 7.27 3.82 -17.32
CA ILE A 326 7.11 5.24 -16.98
C ILE A 326 5.76 5.48 -16.29
N TYR A 327 4.68 4.97 -16.89
CA TYR A 327 3.32 5.09 -16.36
C TYR A 327 3.20 4.46 -14.97
N ALA A 328 3.74 3.25 -14.79
CA ALA A 328 3.73 2.56 -13.51
C ALA A 328 4.57 3.28 -12.45
N GLN A 329 5.67 3.93 -12.83
CA GLN A 329 6.48 4.74 -11.91
C GLN A 329 5.73 5.99 -11.45
N ALA A 330 5.02 6.67 -12.35
CA ALA A 330 4.16 7.80 -12.00
C ALA A 330 3.06 7.39 -11.03
N TYR A 331 2.37 6.28 -11.30
CA TYR A 331 1.39 5.66 -10.40
C TYR A 331 2.00 5.33 -9.03
N THR A 332 3.14 4.64 -9.03
CA THR A 332 3.84 4.25 -7.81
C THR A 332 4.21 5.47 -6.97
N LYS A 333 4.72 6.54 -7.59
CA LYS A 333 5.08 7.78 -6.90
C LYS A 333 3.85 8.44 -6.28
N ALA A 334 2.78 8.63 -7.04
CA ALA A 334 1.54 9.25 -6.56
C ALA A 334 0.88 8.42 -5.45
N LEU A 335 0.75 7.10 -5.66
CA LEU A 335 0.15 6.21 -4.68
C LEU A 335 1.02 6.06 -3.43
N ARG A 336 2.35 6.07 -3.52
CA ARG A 336 3.21 6.07 -2.33
C ARG A 336 2.95 7.27 -1.42
N ALA A 337 2.69 8.45 -1.99
CA ALA A 337 2.30 9.62 -1.21
C ALA A 337 0.93 9.47 -0.53
N ILE A 338 0.07 8.58 -1.02
CA ILE A 338 -1.30 8.39 -0.54
C ILE A 338 -1.37 7.23 0.47
N VAL A 339 -0.82 6.07 0.09
CA VAL A 339 -0.94 4.77 0.79
C VAL A 339 0.41 4.17 1.23
N GLY A 340 1.52 4.86 0.99
CA GLY A 340 2.84 4.40 1.41
C GLY A 340 3.08 4.49 2.92
N PRO A 341 4.30 4.14 3.37
CA PRO A 341 4.66 4.17 4.77
C PRO A 341 4.42 5.55 5.38
N LYS A 342 3.97 5.58 6.64
CA LYS A 342 3.71 6.84 7.35
C LYS A 342 4.89 7.19 8.25
N ILE A 343 5.18 8.48 8.35
CA ILE A 343 6.34 8.98 9.10
C ILE A 343 5.96 9.30 10.53
N ILE A 344 6.73 8.78 11.48
CA ILE A 344 6.65 9.09 12.91
C ILE A 344 7.89 9.92 13.29
N ALA A 345 7.66 11.09 13.88
CA ALA A 345 8.73 11.92 14.42
C ALA A 345 9.20 11.36 15.76
N HIS A 346 10.42 10.81 15.80
CA HIS A 346 11.02 10.24 17.01
C HIS A 346 11.28 11.34 18.05
N ARG A 347 10.66 11.24 19.23
CA ARG A 347 10.68 12.25 20.31
C ARG A 347 10.15 13.61 19.88
N GLY A 348 9.20 13.62 18.93
CA GLY A 348 8.70 14.81 18.23
C GLY A 348 9.68 15.38 17.20
N TYR A 349 9.31 16.50 16.55
CA TYR A 349 10.23 17.19 15.64
C TYR A 349 11.16 18.11 16.44
N TRP A 350 12.20 17.50 17.01
CA TRP A 350 13.08 18.14 17.99
C TRP A 350 14.32 18.81 17.40
N ASP A 351 14.81 18.35 16.24
CA ASP A 351 16.00 18.89 15.59
C ASP A 351 15.67 20.12 14.73
N VAL A 352 15.12 21.15 15.38
CA VAL A 352 14.71 22.42 14.76
C VAL A 352 14.62 23.53 15.81
N ALA A 353 14.97 24.75 15.42
CA ALA A 353 15.16 25.91 16.32
C ALA A 353 14.00 26.14 17.31
N GLY A 354 14.29 26.13 18.61
CA GLY A 354 13.30 26.32 19.70
C GLY A 354 12.55 25.05 20.11
N SER A 355 12.93 23.88 19.60
CA SER A 355 12.41 22.57 19.99
C SER A 355 13.38 21.83 20.92
N ALA A 356 12.92 20.76 21.56
CA ALA A 356 13.75 19.81 22.29
C ALA A 356 13.12 18.41 22.24
N GLN A 357 13.92 17.35 22.42
CA GLN A 357 13.38 15.98 22.48
C GLN A 357 12.33 15.89 23.58
N ASN A 358 11.21 15.20 23.30
CA ASN A 358 10.16 14.95 24.30
C ASN A 358 9.52 16.23 24.87
N SER A 359 9.63 17.37 24.17
CA SER A 359 9.04 18.65 24.57
C SER A 359 7.66 18.87 23.96
N ILE A 360 6.85 19.77 24.52
CA ILE A 360 5.57 20.15 23.90
C ILE A 360 5.82 20.85 22.57
N ALA A 361 6.88 21.66 22.45
CA ALA A 361 7.25 22.28 21.18
C ALA A 361 7.55 21.22 20.09
N SER A 362 8.21 20.10 20.43
CA SER A 362 8.50 19.05 19.44
C SER A 362 7.25 18.35 18.93
N LEU A 363 6.23 18.15 19.78
CA LEU A 363 4.92 17.63 19.38
C LEU A 363 4.22 18.60 18.40
N VAL A 364 4.13 19.87 18.79
CA VAL A 364 3.46 20.90 17.98
C VAL A 364 4.15 21.05 16.62
N LYS A 365 5.48 20.96 16.57
CA LYS A 365 6.24 21.02 15.32
C LYS A 365 6.12 19.76 14.48
N ALA A 366 5.97 18.58 15.10
CA ALA A 366 5.67 17.35 14.36
C ALA A 366 4.30 17.44 13.67
N ASP A 367 3.31 18.05 14.34
CA ASP A 367 1.98 18.31 13.78
C ASP A 367 2.00 19.36 12.65
N SER A 368 2.80 20.42 12.78
CA SER A 368 2.88 21.49 11.78
C SER A 368 3.43 21.02 10.43
N ILE A 369 4.22 19.94 10.42
CA ILE A 369 4.72 19.28 9.20
C ILE A 369 3.90 18.04 8.80
N HIS A 370 2.74 17.81 9.43
CA HIS A 370 1.81 16.75 9.06
C HIS A 370 2.39 15.32 9.12
N THR A 371 3.28 15.06 10.08
CA THR A 371 3.67 13.68 10.39
C THR A 371 2.46 12.86 10.85
N TYR A 372 2.48 11.56 10.59
CA TYR A 372 1.40 10.69 11.03
C TYR A 372 1.35 10.57 12.55
N GLY A 373 2.52 10.48 13.19
CA GLY A 373 2.65 10.43 14.63
C GLY A 373 3.85 11.21 15.15
N SER A 374 3.74 11.64 16.39
CA SER A 374 4.84 12.11 17.23
C SER A 374 5.06 11.07 18.31
N GLU A 375 6.25 10.47 18.32
CA GLU A 375 6.66 9.54 19.37
C GLU A 375 7.18 10.32 20.59
N PHE A 376 6.94 9.77 21.79
CA PHE A 376 7.47 10.29 23.04
C PHE A 376 7.52 9.21 24.13
N ASP A 377 8.43 9.41 25.07
CA ASP A 377 8.77 8.45 26.12
C ASP A 377 8.18 8.83 27.48
N ILE A 378 7.66 7.86 28.25
CA ILE A 378 7.23 8.10 29.63
C ILE A 378 7.88 7.20 30.68
N HIS A 379 8.16 7.81 31.83
CA HIS A 379 8.59 7.16 33.07
C HIS A 379 7.63 7.45 34.22
N VAL A 380 7.60 6.58 35.22
CA VAL A 380 6.86 6.81 36.47
C VAL A 380 7.81 7.13 37.63
N THR A 381 7.60 8.27 38.30
CA THR A 381 8.40 8.70 39.46
C THR A 381 8.07 7.90 40.72
N ALA A 382 8.88 8.02 41.77
CA ALA A 382 8.64 7.35 43.05
C ALA A 382 7.27 7.71 43.67
N ASP A 383 6.83 8.96 43.47
CA ASP A 383 5.51 9.47 43.89
C ASP A 383 4.39 9.30 42.85
N GLY A 384 4.62 8.50 41.80
CA GLY A 384 3.59 8.05 40.86
C GLY A 384 3.22 9.05 39.76
N LYS A 385 4.02 10.09 39.52
CA LYS A 385 3.84 11.03 38.41
C LYS A 385 4.44 10.45 37.13
N LEU A 386 3.73 10.63 36.01
CA LEU A 386 4.19 10.21 34.70
C LEU A 386 4.91 11.36 34.00
N VAL A 387 6.22 11.21 33.82
CA VAL A 387 7.12 12.23 33.27
C VAL A 387 7.50 11.86 31.85
N VAL A 388 7.46 12.84 30.95
CA VAL A 388 7.88 12.65 29.56
C VAL A 388 9.40 12.86 29.46
N ASN A 389 10.16 11.78 29.26
CA ASN A 389 11.62 11.78 29.17
C ASN A 389 12.13 10.46 28.58
N HIS A 390 13.17 10.50 27.74
CA HIS A 390 13.74 9.29 27.15
C HIS A 390 14.58 8.50 28.16
N ASP A 391 15.66 9.10 28.64
CA ASP A 391 16.63 8.42 29.50
C ASP A 391 16.04 8.09 30.87
N ASP A 392 16.53 7.03 31.50
CA ASP A 392 16.10 6.59 32.84
C ASP A 392 16.55 7.57 33.93
N THR A 393 17.47 8.47 33.59
CA THR A 393 18.04 9.47 34.49
C THR A 393 17.86 10.89 33.95
N ILE A 394 17.81 11.84 34.90
CA ILE A 394 17.85 13.27 34.63
C ILE A 394 18.96 13.86 35.50
N ASP A 395 20.04 14.32 34.88
CA ASP A 395 21.23 14.84 35.58
C ASP A 395 21.62 13.90 36.75
N GLU A 396 21.84 12.63 36.42
CA GLU A 396 22.20 11.53 37.35
C GLU A 396 21.08 11.05 38.29
N LEU A 397 19.97 11.78 38.44
CA LEU A 397 18.82 11.31 39.22
C LEU A 397 18.03 10.26 38.44
N VAL A 398 17.95 9.04 39.00
CA VAL A 398 17.07 7.98 38.47
C VAL A 398 15.61 8.41 38.65
N ILE A 399 14.85 8.50 37.55
CA ILE A 399 13.49 9.06 37.56
C ILE A 399 12.58 8.25 38.47
N GLU A 400 12.64 6.92 38.37
CA GLU A 400 11.75 6.03 39.14
C GLU A 400 12.02 6.01 40.65
N ASP A 401 13.18 6.49 41.08
CA ASP A 401 13.57 6.62 42.50
C ASP A 401 13.34 8.05 43.04
N SER A 402 13.16 9.03 42.15
CA SER A 402 13.03 10.44 42.50
C SER A 402 11.55 10.85 42.59
N LYS A 403 11.23 11.85 43.42
CA LYS A 403 9.89 12.46 43.40
C LYS A 403 9.85 13.54 42.32
N TRP A 404 8.66 13.82 41.79
CA TRP A 404 8.50 14.83 40.74
C TRP A 404 9.11 16.19 41.10
N LYS A 405 8.90 16.65 42.34
CA LYS A 405 9.44 17.91 42.83
C LYS A 405 10.99 18.00 42.79
N ASP A 406 11.69 16.87 42.73
CA ASP A 406 13.15 16.82 42.75
C ASP A 406 13.76 16.87 41.32
N ILE A 407 12.92 16.69 40.29
CA ILE A 407 13.31 16.70 38.87
C ILE A 407 12.66 17.82 38.06
N VAL A 408 11.59 18.43 38.57
CA VAL A 408 10.79 19.42 37.85
C VAL A 408 11.57 20.65 37.37
N ASP A 409 12.52 21.13 38.17
CA ASP A 409 13.31 22.33 37.87
C ASP A 409 14.46 22.06 36.89
N ARG A 410 14.75 20.79 36.59
CA ARG A 410 15.74 20.39 35.59
C ARG A 410 15.07 20.52 34.23
N LYS A 411 15.24 21.67 33.57
CA LYS A 411 14.59 22.00 32.29
C LYS A 411 15.17 21.23 31.10
N LEU A 412 14.40 21.16 30.02
CA LEU A 412 14.86 20.71 28.71
C LEU A 412 15.79 21.75 28.08
N VAL A 413 16.54 21.36 27.06
CA VAL A 413 17.53 22.23 26.38
C VAL A 413 16.94 23.48 25.74
N ASN A 414 15.63 23.48 25.43
CA ASN A 414 14.91 24.65 24.93
C ASN A 414 14.29 25.52 26.04
N GLY A 415 14.55 25.22 27.31
CA GLY A 415 14.05 25.95 28.47
C GLY A 415 12.65 25.54 28.92
N GLU A 416 11.97 24.62 28.22
CA GLU A 416 10.71 24.04 28.71
C GLU A 416 10.94 23.29 30.02
N ARG A 417 9.96 23.38 30.94
CA ARG A 417 9.85 22.41 32.03
C ARG A 417 9.55 21.04 31.42
N ARG A 418 10.12 19.97 31.98
CA ARG A 418 9.74 18.60 31.57
C ARG A 418 8.23 18.41 31.67
N PRO A 419 7.55 17.97 30.60
CA PRO A 419 6.11 17.74 30.65
C PRO A 419 5.76 16.53 31.52
N LEU A 420 4.65 16.62 32.23
CA LEU A 420 3.93 15.43 32.69
C LEU A 420 3.05 14.91 31.56
N LEU A 421 2.74 13.59 31.58
CA LEU A 421 1.93 12.97 30.53
C LEU A 421 0.61 13.70 30.28
N HIS A 422 -0.11 14.12 31.33
CA HIS A 422 -1.39 14.80 31.16
C HIS A 422 -1.25 16.17 30.46
N GLU A 423 -0.11 16.83 30.60
CA GLU A 423 0.20 18.11 29.96
C GLU A 423 0.52 17.89 28.48
N TYR A 424 1.29 16.85 28.19
CA TYR A 424 1.60 16.43 26.83
C TYR A 424 0.34 15.99 26.07
N LEU A 425 -0.53 15.21 26.72
CA LEU A 425 -1.84 14.82 26.18
C LEU A 425 -2.75 16.03 25.96
N ALA A 426 -2.72 17.03 26.86
CA ALA A 426 -3.50 18.26 26.70
C ALA A 426 -3.04 19.06 25.46
N ALA A 427 -1.72 19.17 25.24
CA ALA A 427 -1.19 19.76 24.00
C ALA A 427 -1.60 18.94 22.76
N GLY A 428 -1.51 17.61 22.83
CA GLY A 428 -1.90 16.71 21.74
C GLY A 428 -3.38 16.76 21.35
N LYS A 429 -4.27 17.27 22.21
CA LYS A 429 -5.69 17.52 21.84
C LYS A 429 -5.82 18.54 20.72
N SER A 430 -4.92 19.53 20.67
CA SER A 430 -4.91 20.58 19.65
C SER A 430 -4.20 20.16 18.36
N CYS A 431 -3.55 18.99 18.36
CA CYS A 431 -2.87 18.43 17.21
C CYS A 431 -3.74 17.41 16.47
N THR A 432 -3.48 17.25 15.18
CA THR A 432 -4.04 16.20 14.32
C THR A 432 -3.19 14.94 14.29
N THR A 433 -1.87 15.07 14.49
CA THR A 433 -0.94 13.95 14.56
C THR A 433 -1.31 12.96 15.67
N ARG A 434 -0.99 11.68 15.47
CA ARG A 434 -1.15 10.64 16.50
C ARG A 434 -0.04 10.73 17.54
N LEU A 435 -0.32 10.18 18.71
CA LEU A 435 0.59 10.12 19.83
C LEU A 435 1.12 8.68 19.94
N VAL A 436 2.40 8.49 19.65
CA VAL A 436 3.06 7.17 19.77
C VAL A 436 3.77 7.14 21.12
N LEU A 437 3.09 6.56 22.12
CA LEU A 437 3.50 6.62 23.52
C LEU A 437 4.39 5.41 23.85
N GLU A 438 5.68 5.65 24.08
CA GLU A 438 6.60 4.65 24.61
C GLU A 438 6.49 4.58 26.14
N ILE A 439 6.08 3.44 26.67
CA ILE A 439 6.18 3.14 28.10
C ILE A 439 7.52 2.46 28.36
N LYS A 440 8.43 3.16 29.04
CA LYS A 440 9.78 2.68 29.34
C LYS A 440 9.75 1.50 30.31
N ARG A 441 10.83 0.70 30.27
CA ARG A 441 11.05 -0.38 31.25
C ARG A 441 11.29 0.23 32.63
N HIS A 442 10.88 -0.49 33.67
CA HIS A 442 11.15 -0.13 35.07
C HIS A 442 11.81 -1.30 35.80
N LYS A 443 12.36 -1.06 36.99
CA LYS A 443 13.05 -2.08 37.81
C LYS A 443 12.24 -3.36 38.10
N SER A 444 10.92 -3.32 37.98
CA SER A 444 10.06 -4.49 38.23
C SER A 444 8.74 -4.41 37.46
N GLU A 445 8.14 -5.56 37.18
CA GLU A 445 6.81 -5.64 36.57
C GLU A 445 5.76 -4.89 37.39
N LYS A 446 5.89 -4.85 38.73
CA LYS A 446 4.98 -4.08 39.58
C LYS A 446 5.03 -2.58 39.26
N ARG A 447 6.22 -2.03 39.02
CA ARG A 447 6.39 -0.61 38.65
C ARG A 447 5.91 -0.32 37.24
N GLU A 448 6.22 -1.22 36.30
CA GLU A 448 5.67 -1.15 34.94
C GLU A 448 4.13 -1.18 34.95
N ASN A 449 3.53 -2.04 35.77
CA ASN A 449 2.08 -2.15 35.90
C ASN A 449 1.45 -0.85 36.42
N VAL A 450 2.11 -0.16 37.36
CA VAL A 450 1.69 1.17 37.82
C VAL A 450 1.79 2.18 36.68
N CYS A 451 2.91 2.22 35.96
CA CYS A 451 3.10 3.12 34.82
C CYS A 451 2.00 2.95 33.77
N VAL A 452 1.73 1.70 33.36
CA VAL A 452 0.65 1.36 32.42
C VAL A 452 -0.71 1.81 32.93
N ASP A 453 -1.07 1.48 34.16
CA ASP A 453 -2.40 1.79 34.68
C ASP A 453 -2.65 3.30 34.80
N GLU A 454 -1.65 4.06 35.25
CA GLU A 454 -1.76 5.52 35.31
C GLU A 454 -1.76 6.15 33.91
N ALA A 455 -0.99 5.60 32.97
CA ALA A 455 -0.97 6.10 31.59
C ALA A 455 -2.33 5.89 30.91
N LEU A 456 -2.93 4.71 31.07
CA LEU A 456 -4.26 4.42 30.53
C LEU A 456 -5.34 5.31 31.16
N LYS A 457 -5.25 5.60 32.46
CA LYS A 457 -6.16 6.58 33.12
C LYS A 457 -6.00 7.96 32.51
N ALA A 458 -4.77 8.44 32.34
CA ALA A 458 -4.50 9.76 31.76
C ALA A 458 -4.97 9.86 30.30
N VAL A 459 -4.70 8.85 29.47
CA VAL A 459 -5.16 8.78 28.08
C VAL A 459 -6.68 8.71 27.98
N LYS A 460 -7.33 7.94 28.86
CA LYS A 460 -8.80 7.92 28.91
C LYS A 460 -9.37 9.28 29.30
N ALA A 461 -8.79 9.93 30.31
CA ALA A 461 -9.23 11.24 30.79
C ALA A 461 -8.98 12.37 29.77
N SER A 462 -7.99 12.22 28.88
CA SER A 462 -7.76 13.18 27.81
C SER A 462 -8.83 13.09 26.71
N GLY A 463 -9.50 11.94 26.53
CA GLY A 463 -10.54 11.79 25.52
C GLY A 463 -10.01 11.70 24.08
N ILE A 464 -8.73 11.38 23.91
CA ILE A 464 -8.07 11.19 22.60
C ILE A 464 -7.47 9.78 22.46
N ALA A 465 -8.04 8.80 23.17
CA ALA A 465 -7.52 7.44 23.25
C ALA A 465 -7.47 6.74 21.88
N ASP A 466 -8.34 7.10 20.95
CA ASP A 466 -8.37 6.64 19.56
C ASP A 466 -7.17 7.14 18.72
N ARG A 467 -6.46 8.16 19.20
CA ARG A 467 -5.25 8.75 18.59
C ARG A 467 -3.95 8.37 19.31
N VAL A 468 -3.99 7.46 20.28
CA VAL A 468 -2.79 7.00 20.99
C VAL A 468 -2.45 5.57 20.58
N ASP A 469 -1.23 5.40 20.08
CA ASP A 469 -0.59 4.11 19.82
C ASP A 469 0.43 3.85 20.93
N TYR A 470 0.66 2.59 21.31
CA TYR A 470 1.52 2.23 22.44
C TYR A 470 2.69 1.37 21.99
N ILE A 471 3.89 1.71 22.48
CA ILE A 471 5.10 0.94 22.21
C ILE A 471 5.87 0.68 23.52
N SER A 472 6.59 -0.44 23.61
CA SER A 472 7.47 -0.71 24.76
C SER A 472 8.51 -1.78 24.46
N PHE A 473 9.66 -1.68 25.12
CA PHE A 473 10.65 -2.76 25.19
C PHE A 473 10.24 -3.87 26.17
N SER A 474 9.27 -3.65 27.07
CA SER A 474 8.86 -4.66 28.07
C SER A 474 7.76 -5.59 27.56
N LYS A 475 8.00 -6.91 27.62
CA LYS A 475 6.99 -7.93 27.33
C LYS A 475 5.80 -7.85 28.31
N ASN A 476 6.06 -7.53 29.58
CA ASN A 476 5.02 -7.37 30.60
C ASN A 476 4.12 -6.15 30.28
N VAL A 477 4.72 -5.01 29.94
CA VAL A 477 3.96 -3.81 29.50
C VAL A 477 3.07 -4.13 28.29
N CYS A 478 3.63 -4.73 27.24
CA CYS A 478 2.88 -5.07 26.03
C CYS A 478 1.70 -6.02 26.33
N ARG A 479 1.93 -7.09 27.09
CA ARG A 479 0.86 -8.04 27.49
C ARG A 479 -0.21 -7.37 28.34
N ARG A 480 0.19 -6.50 29.28
CA ARG A 480 -0.77 -5.77 30.11
C ARG A 480 -1.62 -4.81 29.29
N LEU A 481 -1.02 -4.09 28.35
CA LEU A 481 -1.74 -3.23 27.42
C LEU A 481 -2.73 -4.05 26.58
N ALA A 482 -2.28 -5.15 25.97
CA ALA A 482 -3.12 -6.01 25.13
C ALA A 482 -4.30 -6.63 25.91
N GLY A 483 -4.09 -6.98 27.19
CA GLY A 483 -5.15 -7.47 28.07
C GLY A 483 -6.18 -6.40 28.46
N LYS A 484 -5.86 -5.11 28.34
CA LYS A 484 -6.71 -3.98 28.75
C LYS A 484 -7.32 -3.22 27.58
N LEU A 485 -6.66 -3.19 26.43
CA LEU A 485 -7.04 -2.43 25.25
C LEU A 485 -7.28 -3.35 24.05
N LYS A 486 -8.54 -3.64 23.75
CA LYS A 486 -8.90 -4.33 22.51
C LYS A 486 -8.93 -3.33 21.36
N GLY A 487 -8.17 -3.60 20.30
CA GLY A 487 -8.17 -2.82 19.06
C GLY A 487 -7.25 -1.59 19.04
N ALA A 488 -6.56 -1.25 20.14
CA ALA A 488 -5.50 -0.24 20.12
C ALA A 488 -4.25 -0.77 19.40
N ASN A 489 -3.47 0.11 18.77
CA ASN A 489 -2.16 -0.28 18.23
C ASN A 489 -1.16 -0.45 19.38
N ILE A 490 -0.59 -1.65 19.52
CA ILE A 490 0.36 -2.04 20.56
C ILE A 490 1.50 -2.77 19.85
N ALA A 491 2.67 -2.14 19.81
CA ALA A 491 3.85 -2.68 19.16
C ALA A 491 5.01 -2.95 20.13
N TYR A 492 5.72 -4.05 19.90
CA TYR A 492 6.87 -4.45 20.71
C TYR A 492 8.18 -3.90 20.12
N LEU A 493 9.08 -3.37 20.97
CA LEU A 493 10.28 -2.65 20.50
C LEU A 493 11.57 -3.47 20.41
N ASN A 494 11.69 -4.52 21.22
CA ASN A 494 13.01 -5.06 21.60
C ASN A 494 13.73 -5.86 20.51
N GLY A 495 13.02 -6.38 19.52
CA GLY A 495 13.62 -7.13 18.40
C GLY A 495 14.03 -8.58 18.71
N ASP A 496 13.72 -9.11 19.89
CA ASP A 496 14.09 -10.47 20.33
C ASP A 496 12.93 -11.49 20.24
N ALA A 497 11.84 -11.13 19.55
CA ALA A 497 10.68 -11.99 19.37
C ALA A 497 10.17 -11.91 17.92
N THR A 498 9.70 -13.03 17.39
CA THR A 498 9.10 -13.11 16.06
C THR A 498 7.72 -12.43 16.02
N PRO A 499 7.22 -12.05 14.82
CA PRO A 499 5.85 -11.55 14.67
C PRO A 499 4.78 -12.47 15.28
N ASP A 500 4.91 -13.79 15.09
CA ASP A 500 4.01 -14.80 15.64
C ASP A 500 3.99 -14.79 17.18
N GLU A 501 5.15 -14.72 17.82
CA GLU A 501 5.25 -14.62 19.28
C GLU A 501 4.61 -13.33 19.78
N VAL A 502 4.88 -12.19 19.14
CA VAL A 502 4.29 -10.90 19.52
C VAL A 502 2.77 -10.93 19.34
N LYS A 503 2.26 -11.52 18.25
CA LYS A 503 0.82 -11.73 18.03
C LYS A 503 0.19 -12.55 19.15
N SER A 504 0.87 -13.60 19.62
CA SER A 504 0.37 -14.48 20.70
C SER A 504 0.16 -13.75 22.03
N TRP A 505 0.82 -12.60 22.23
CA TRP A 505 0.64 -11.75 23.42
C TRP A 505 -0.58 -10.83 23.31
N GLY A 506 -1.26 -10.82 22.16
CA GLY A 506 -2.38 -9.93 21.84
C GLY A 506 -1.96 -8.59 21.22
N CYS A 507 -0.67 -8.39 20.96
CA CYS A 507 -0.17 -7.23 20.24
C CYS A 507 -0.53 -7.31 18.75
N ASN A 508 -0.64 -6.15 18.10
CA ASN A 508 -0.97 -6.02 16.68
C ASN A 508 0.11 -5.27 15.88
N GLY A 509 1.31 -5.09 16.45
CA GLY A 509 2.46 -4.61 15.69
C GLY A 509 3.81 -5.02 16.25
N ILE A 510 4.84 -4.85 15.44
CA ILE A 510 6.24 -4.77 15.87
C ILE A 510 6.77 -3.38 15.53
N ASP A 511 7.70 -2.89 16.33
CA ASP A 511 8.40 -1.64 16.06
C ASP A 511 9.89 -1.88 16.30
N TYR A 512 10.62 -2.36 15.29
CA TYR A 512 11.96 -2.92 15.53
C TYR A 512 13.08 -2.05 15.00
N HIS A 513 14.25 -2.17 15.65
CA HIS A 513 15.43 -1.48 15.20
C HIS A 513 15.79 -1.91 13.78
N TYR A 514 16.14 -0.97 12.90
CA TYR A 514 16.34 -1.22 11.47
C TYR A 514 17.35 -2.34 11.16
N LYS A 515 18.38 -2.50 11.99
CA LYS A 515 19.35 -3.60 11.82
C LYS A 515 18.72 -4.98 12.04
N VAL A 516 17.77 -5.09 12.97
CA VAL A 516 17.05 -6.34 13.24
C VAL A 516 16.20 -6.71 12.03
N LEU A 517 15.44 -5.76 11.48
CA LEU A 517 14.63 -6.01 10.28
C LEU A 517 15.46 -6.26 9.02
N LYS A 518 16.69 -5.74 8.93
CA LYS A 518 17.63 -6.13 7.86
C LYS A 518 18.16 -7.55 8.02
N GLN A 519 18.29 -8.05 9.25
CA GLN A 519 18.68 -9.44 9.54
C GLN A 519 17.52 -10.41 9.37
N HIS A 520 16.29 -9.93 9.60
CA HIS A 520 15.05 -10.69 9.52
C HIS A 520 14.03 -10.01 8.57
N PRO A 521 14.36 -9.87 7.27
CA PRO A 521 13.49 -9.15 6.35
C PRO A 521 12.16 -9.89 6.11
N GLU A 522 12.10 -11.19 6.39
CA GLU A 522 10.88 -11.99 6.35
C GLU A 522 9.82 -11.56 7.36
N TRP A 523 10.21 -10.88 8.44
CA TRP A 523 9.28 -10.44 9.48
C TRP A 523 8.32 -9.36 9.02
N ILE A 524 8.73 -8.48 8.09
CA ILE A 524 7.86 -7.45 7.51
C ILE A 524 6.65 -8.09 6.85
N ARG A 525 6.91 -9.03 5.95
CA ARG A 525 5.87 -9.77 5.25
C ARG A 525 5.03 -10.61 6.22
N ARG A 526 5.68 -11.26 7.21
CA ARG A 526 4.95 -12.07 8.18
C ARG A 526 3.99 -11.25 9.03
N CYS A 527 4.34 -10.01 9.38
CA CYS A 527 3.42 -9.08 10.05
C CYS A 527 2.15 -8.85 9.22
N HIS A 528 2.28 -8.56 7.93
CA HIS A 528 1.11 -8.35 7.05
C HIS A 528 0.24 -9.59 6.91
N GLU A 529 0.83 -10.78 6.77
CA GLU A 529 0.10 -12.06 6.76
C GLU A 529 -0.67 -12.31 8.08
N LEU A 530 -0.18 -11.78 9.21
CA LEU A 530 -0.82 -11.86 10.52
C LEU A 530 -1.81 -10.70 10.81
N GLY A 531 -1.98 -9.77 9.87
CA GLY A 531 -2.71 -8.52 10.07
C GLY A 531 -2.15 -7.68 11.20
N MET A 532 -0.83 -7.65 11.31
CA MET A 532 -0.07 -6.78 12.20
C MET A 532 0.61 -5.67 11.40
N THR A 533 0.83 -4.53 12.04
CA THR A 533 1.65 -3.46 11.48
C THR A 533 3.13 -3.67 11.77
N VAL A 534 4.00 -3.15 10.91
CA VAL A 534 5.45 -3.09 11.13
C VAL A 534 5.95 -1.65 11.08
N ASN A 535 6.55 -1.21 12.18
CA ASN A 535 7.31 0.03 12.28
C ASN A 535 8.81 -0.27 12.36
N VAL A 536 9.63 0.67 11.90
CA VAL A 536 11.08 0.58 11.92
C VAL A 536 11.69 1.83 12.52
N TRP A 537 12.62 1.65 13.48
CA TRP A 537 13.28 2.77 14.17
C TRP A 537 14.80 2.57 14.28
N THR A 538 15.58 3.60 14.62
CA THR A 538 15.35 4.98 14.15
C THR A 538 16.05 5.12 12.80
N VAL A 539 15.30 5.34 11.72
CA VAL A 539 15.84 5.34 10.35
C VAL A 539 16.12 6.76 9.88
N ASN A 540 17.38 7.15 9.78
CA ASN A 540 17.76 8.54 9.47
C ASN A 540 18.40 8.72 8.09
N LYS A 541 19.06 7.69 7.56
CA LYS A 541 19.78 7.77 6.29
C LYS A 541 18.79 7.62 5.11
N PRO A 542 18.91 8.43 4.04
CA PRO A 542 18.04 8.30 2.88
C PRO A 542 18.00 6.90 2.27
N ASP A 543 19.16 6.25 2.11
CA ASP A 543 19.20 4.89 1.55
C ASP A 543 18.48 3.85 2.42
N ASP A 544 18.52 4.02 3.75
CA ASP A 544 17.79 3.14 4.67
C ASP A 544 16.29 3.41 4.61
N ILE A 545 15.86 4.68 4.55
CA ILE A 545 14.45 5.05 4.38
C ILE A 545 13.92 4.46 3.08
N LYS A 546 14.63 4.67 1.96
CA LYS A 546 14.29 4.08 0.66
C LYS A 546 14.21 2.55 0.74
N HIS A 547 15.19 1.90 1.38
CA HIS A 547 15.17 0.45 1.57
C HIS A 547 13.91 -0.04 2.28
N PHE A 548 13.49 0.60 3.37
CA PHE A 548 12.29 0.17 4.10
C PHE A 548 10.98 0.55 3.40
N ILE A 549 10.95 1.63 2.63
CA ILE A 549 9.85 1.92 1.70
C ILE A 549 9.70 0.76 0.69
N GLU A 550 10.82 0.33 0.09
CA GLU A 550 10.85 -0.79 -0.86
C GLU A 550 10.68 -2.16 -0.20
N ALA A 551 10.83 -2.28 1.12
CA ALA A 551 10.53 -3.52 1.84
C ALA A 551 9.03 -3.60 2.21
N GLY A 552 8.32 -2.47 2.19
CA GLY A 552 6.90 -2.38 2.48
C GLY A 552 6.56 -2.16 3.95
N VAL A 553 7.37 -1.44 4.74
CA VAL A 553 6.98 -1.16 6.14
C VAL A 553 5.75 -0.24 6.23
N ASP A 554 4.96 -0.32 7.29
CA ASP A 554 3.79 0.56 7.47
C ASP A 554 4.19 1.93 8.03
N PHE A 555 5.24 1.95 8.85
CA PHE A 555 5.70 3.14 9.55
C PHE A 555 7.23 3.25 9.54
N ILE A 556 7.73 4.49 9.55
CA ILE A 556 9.14 4.81 9.73
C ILE A 556 9.27 5.84 10.83
N THR A 557 9.89 5.44 11.94
CA THR A 557 10.29 6.34 13.03
C THR A 557 11.66 6.94 12.74
N THR A 558 11.76 8.27 12.70
CA THR A 558 12.98 8.97 12.28
C THR A 558 13.23 10.24 13.10
N ASN A 559 14.50 10.62 13.25
CA ASN A 559 14.88 11.95 13.78
C ASN A 559 14.72 13.06 12.72
N ASN A 560 14.63 12.70 11.44
CA ASN A 560 14.59 13.63 10.31
C ASN A 560 13.22 13.57 9.59
N PRO A 561 12.10 13.90 10.25
CA PRO A 561 10.75 13.66 9.72
C PRO A 561 10.48 14.38 8.40
N VAL A 562 11.02 15.59 8.19
CA VAL A 562 10.89 16.33 6.92
C VAL A 562 11.51 15.56 5.75
N ASN A 563 12.67 14.93 5.95
CA ASN A 563 13.30 14.12 4.92
C ASN A 563 12.49 12.82 4.67
N GLY A 564 12.04 12.17 5.74
CA GLY A 564 11.15 11.01 5.64
C GLY A 564 9.90 11.32 4.80
N LEU A 565 9.22 12.44 5.08
CA LEU A 565 8.04 12.91 4.37
C LEU A 565 8.31 13.15 2.88
N ARG A 566 9.46 13.77 2.56
CA ARG A 566 9.91 13.96 1.17
C ARG A 566 10.09 12.64 0.43
N GLN A 567 10.67 11.63 1.06
CA GLN A 567 10.92 10.34 0.42
C GLN A 567 9.66 9.52 0.19
N VAL A 568 8.65 9.64 1.06
CA VAL A 568 7.33 9.04 0.83
C VAL A 568 6.45 9.88 -0.10
N GLY A 569 6.93 11.03 -0.60
CA GLY A 569 6.24 11.88 -1.56
C GLY A 569 5.22 12.85 -0.95
N LYS A 570 5.27 13.09 0.35
CA LYS A 570 4.41 14.02 1.09
C LYS A 570 5.16 15.32 1.38
N VAL A 571 5.16 16.27 0.46
CA VAL A 571 5.56 17.66 0.77
C VAL A 571 4.58 18.59 0.07
N GLU A 572 3.60 19.07 0.83
CA GLU A 572 3.00 20.39 0.61
C GLU A 572 3.42 21.27 1.79
N ASP A 573 3.58 22.57 1.52
CA ASP A 573 4.19 23.62 2.35
C ASP A 573 3.81 23.54 3.85
N PRO A 574 4.76 23.62 4.81
CA PRO A 574 4.42 23.78 6.24
C PRO A 574 3.48 24.99 6.46
N ARG A 575 2.47 24.80 7.31
CA ARG A 575 1.50 25.85 7.70
C ARG A 575 2.12 26.98 8.49
#